data_AF-A0A3A0ANA8-F1
#
_entry.id   AF-A0A3A0ANA8-F1
#
_cell.length_a   1.000
_cell.length_b   1.000
_cell.length_c   1.000
_cell.angle_alpha   90.00
_cell.angle_beta   90.00
_cell.angle_gamma   90.00
#
_symmetry.space_group_name_H-M   'P 1'
#
loop_
_entity.id
_entity.type
_entity.pdbx_description
1 polymer ?
#
loop_
_entity_poly.entity_id
_entity_poly.type
_entity_poly.pdbx_seq_one_letter_code
_entity_poly.pdbx_strand_id
1 'polypeptide(L)'
;MASVGRQVAMVEEGMIGGSCSNVACIPTKTRVTSTKVAELAQQAADFGIQVTFAGAAAVGVRNHRRVVVAEMIKRNQANFGPCTGLFGS
;
A
#
# COMPACT_ATOMS: atom_id res chain seq x y z
N MET A 1 15.60 -15.36 9.02
CA MET A 1 17.00 -15.02 9.39
C MET A 1 17.06 -14.36 10.75
N ALA A 2 16.55 -13.13 10.91
CA ALA A 2 16.40 -12.52 12.24
C ALA A 2 15.49 -13.35 13.18
N SER A 3 14.38 -13.89 12.64
CA SER A 3 13.43 -14.74 13.39
C SER A 3 14.01 -16.07 13.89
N VAL A 4 15.17 -16.50 13.39
CA VAL A 4 15.85 -17.75 13.81
C VAL A 4 17.12 -17.44 14.62
N GLY A 5 17.19 -16.26 15.25
CA GLY A 5 18.23 -15.90 16.22
C GLY A 5 19.57 -15.45 15.62
N ARG A 6 19.68 -15.26 14.30
CA ARG A 6 20.91 -14.75 13.68
C ARG A 6 20.96 -13.23 13.76
N GLN A 7 22.14 -12.67 14.03
CA GLN A 7 22.39 -11.24 13.89
C GLN A 7 22.31 -10.86 12.40
N VAL A 8 21.52 -9.83 12.08
CA VAL A 8 21.30 -9.36 10.72
C VAL A 8 21.32 -7.83 10.73
N ALA A 9 22.03 -7.24 9.78
CA ALA A 9 21.96 -5.82 9.48
C ALA A 9 21.16 -5.61 8.18
N MET A 10 20.36 -4.54 8.13
CA MET A 10 19.66 -4.09 6.93
C MET A 10 20.10 -2.66 6.64
N VAL A 11 20.49 -2.39 5.40
CA VAL A 11 20.89 -1.06 4.93
C VAL A 11 19.92 -0.65 3.84
N GLU A 12 19.28 0.49 4.01
CA GLU A 12 18.29 1.05 3.10
C GLU A 12 18.32 2.58 3.22
N GLU A 13 18.29 3.28 2.09
CA GLU A 13 18.44 4.75 2.05
C GLU A 13 17.11 5.47 2.36
N GLY A 14 15.95 4.88 2.03
CA GLY A 14 14.68 5.54 2.35
C GLY A 14 13.39 4.83 1.98
N MET A 15 13.41 3.81 1.12
CA MET A 15 12.20 3.06 0.73
C MET A 15 12.09 1.76 1.49
N ILE A 16 11.94 1.82 2.82
CA ILE A 16 11.76 0.62 3.66
C ILE A 16 10.58 -0.22 3.11
N GLY A 17 10.86 -1.49 2.78
CA GLY A 17 9.94 -2.41 2.10
C GLY A 17 10.07 -2.46 0.57
N GLY A 18 11.00 -1.68 0.00
CA GLY A 18 11.36 -1.70 -1.41
C GLY A 18 10.31 -1.09 -2.35
N SER A 19 10.61 -1.15 -3.64
CA SER A 19 9.79 -0.54 -4.70
C SER A 19 8.37 -1.12 -4.77
N CYS A 20 8.19 -2.41 -4.45
CA CYS A 20 6.89 -3.09 -4.46
C CYS A 20 5.82 -2.33 -3.66
N SER A 21 6.14 -1.98 -2.41
CA SER A 21 5.23 -1.24 -1.52
C SER A 21 5.12 0.25 -1.87
N ASN A 22 6.22 0.86 -2.30
CA ASN A 22 6.31 2.31 -2.44
C ASN A 22 5.79 2.83 -3.79
N VAL A 23 6.21 2.21 -4.90
CA VAL A 23 6.02 2.79 -6.25
C VAL A 23 5.61 1.80 -7.34
N ALA A 24 5.67 0.49 -7.10
CA ALA A 24 5.43 -0.55 -8.11
C ALA A 24 4.09 -1.27 -7.90
N CYS A 25 4.14 -2.51 -7.41
CA CYS A 25 3.00 -3.41 -7.38
C CYS A 25 1.84 -2.89 -6.55
N ILE A 26 2.10 -2.40 -5.34
CA ILE A 26 1.03 -1.97 -4.42
C ILE A 26 0.27 -0.77 -4.96
N PRO A 27 0.91 0.37 -5.33
CA PRO A 27 0.19 1.49 -5.93
C PRO A 27 -0.60 1.10 -7.18
N THR A 28 -0.07 0.18 -7.98
CA THR A 28 -0.72 -0.32 -9.20
C THR A 28 -1.95 -1.16 -8.87
N LYS A 29 -1.82 -2.13 -7.96
CA LYS A 29 -2.92 -3.00 -7.55
C LYS A 29 -4.01 -2.24 -6.81
N THR A 30 -3.69 -1.21 -6.02
CA THR A 30 -4.72 -0.37 -5.38
C THR A 30 -5.59 0.34 -6.41
N ARG A 31 -5.02 0.80 -7.52
CA ARG A 31 -5.81 1.38 -8.63
C ARG A 31 -6.69 0.34 -9.30
N VAL A 32 -6.13 -0.84 -9.60
CA VAL A 32 -6.89 -1.97 -10.18
C VAL A 32 -8.06 -2.35 -9.26
N THR A 33 -7.88 -2.35 -7.94
CA THR A 33 -8.96 -2.58 -6.99
C THR A 33 -10.05 -1.52 -7.09
N SER A 34 -9.70 -0.23 -7.20
CA SER A 34 -10.70 0.83 -7.43
C SER A 34 -11.47 0.63 -8.73
N THR A 35 -10.82 0.17 -9.80
CA THR A 35 -11.50 -0.19 -11.06
C THR A 35 -12.48 -1.34 -10.85
N LYS A 36 -12.06 -2.42 -10.18
CA LYS A 36 -12.95 -3.56 -9.88
C LYS A 36 -14.18 -3.15 -9.07
N VAL A 37 -14.04 -2.24 -8.11
CA VAL A 37 -15.19 -1.73 -7.35
C VAL A 37 -16.15 -0.95 -8.25
N ALA A 38 -15.64 -0.14 -9.18
CA ALA A 38 -16.47 0.56 -10.15
C ALA A 38 -17.19 -0.39 -11.12
N GLU A 39 -16.53 -1.48 -11.54
CA GLU A 39 -17.14 -2.53 -12.37
C GLU A 39 -18.27 -3.24 -11.60
N LEU A 40 -18.03 -3.62 -10.34
CA LEU A 40 -19.04 -4.23 -9.48
C LEU A 40 -20.23 -3.30 -9.24
N ALA A 41 -20.01 -2.00 -9.05
CA ALA A 41 -21.08 -1.03 -8.90
C ALA A 41 -21.96 -0.92 -10.17
N GLN A 42 -21.35 -1.05 -11.36
CA GLN A 42 -22.09 -1.06 -12.63
C GLN A 42 -22.90 -2.35 -12.82
N GLN A 43 -22.38 -3.49 -12.33
CA GLN A 43 -23.00 -4.82 -12.45
C GLN A 43 -23.89 -5.18 -11.25
N ALA A 44 -24.17 -4.25 -10.34
CA ALA A 44 -24.88 -4.53 -9.10
C ALA A 44 -26.27 -5.16 -9.32
N ALA A 45 -26.94 -4.81 -10.42
CA ALA A 45 -28.24 -5.35 -10.79
C ALA A 45 -28.22 -6.87 -11.01
N ASP A 46 -27.10 -7.43 -11.48
CA ASP A 46 -26.93 -8.88 -11.68
C ASP A 46 -26.97 -9.65 -10.34
N PHE A 47 -26.71 -8.94 -9.24
CA PHE A 47 -26.79 -9.46 -7.88
C PHE A 47 -28.10 -9.08 -7.17
N GLY A 48 -29.08 -8.52 -7.90
CA GLY A 48 -30.35 -8.05 -7.32
C GLY A 48 -30.22 -6.77 -6.49
N ILE A 49 -29.12 -6.03 -6.61
CA ILE A 49 -28.84 -4.81 -5.85
C ILE A 49 -29.09 -3.59 -6.74
N GLN A 50 -29.93 -2.66 -6.28
CA GLN A 50 -30.13 -1.38 -6.96
C GLN A 50 -29.15 -0.33 -6.42
N VAL A 51 -28.30 0.20 -7.29
CA VAL A 51 -27.39 1.32 -6.99
C VAL A 51 -27.37 2.31 -8.15
N THR A 52 -27.20 3.58 -7.85
CA THR A 52 -26.94 4.61 -8.87
C THR A 52 -25.44 4.89 -8.91
N PHE A 53 -24.77 4.44 -9.97
CA PHE A 53 -23.34 4.69 -10.15
C PHE A 53 -23.10 5.97 -10.96
N ALA A 54 -22.61 7.02 -10.29
CA ALA A 54 -22.32 8.32 -10.91
C ALA A 54 -20.87 8.45 -11.45
N GLY A 55 -20.14 7.34 -11.55
CA GLY A 55 -18.75 7.31 -12.01
C GLY A 55 -17.71 7.36 -10.89
N ALA A 56 -16.44 7.22 -11.27
CA ALA A 56 -15.30 7.22 -10.34
C ALA A 56 -14.49 8.52 -10.46
N ALA A 57 -14.37 9.28 -9.37
CA ALA A 57 -13.56 10.49 -9.35
C ALA A 57 -12.06 10.15 -9.30
N ALA A 58 -11.30 10.62 -10.30
CA ALA A 58 -9.86 10.35 -10.38
C ALA A 58 -9.07 10.83 -9.15
N VAL A 59 -9.51 11.92 -8.50
CA VAL A 59 -8.93 12.41 -7.24
C VAL A 59 -9.13 11.39 -6.12
N GLY A 60 -10.34 10.82 -6.00
CA GLY A 60 -10.67 9.79 -5.02
C GLY A 60 -9.81 8.54 -5.21
N VAL A 61 -9.65 8.06 -6.44
CA VAL A 61 -8.78 6.92 -6.76
C VAL A 61 -7.32 7.19 -6.39
N ARG A 62 -6.81 8.40 -6.67
CA ARG A 62 -5.45 8.80 -6.28
C ARG A 62 -5.27 8.87 -4.76
N ASN A 63 -6.28 9.34 -4.03
CA ASN A 63 -6.24 9.42 -2.57
C ASN A 63 -6.31 8.04 -1.93
N HIS A 64 -7.17 7.14 -2.43
CA HIS A 64 -7.22 5.75 -1.99
C HIS A 64 -5.84 5.07 -2.12
N ARG A 65 -5.19 5.22 -3.27
CA ARG A 65 -3.80 4.75 -3.48
C ARG A 65 -2.83 5.34 -2.44
N ARG A 66 -2.89 6.64 -2.18
CA ARG A 66 -2.00 7.30 -1.20
C ARG A 66 -2.18 6.75 0.20
N VAL A 67 -3.43 6.56 0.64
CA VAL A 67 -3.73 6.01 1.97
C VAL A 67 -3.18 4.59 2.10
N VAL A 68 -3.43 3.71 1.12
CA VAL A 68 -2.94 2.33 1.17
C VAL A 68 -1.40 2.26 1.20
N VAL A 69 -0.73 3.07 0.38
CA VAL A 69 0.74 3.12 0.35
C VAL A 69 1.31 3.68 1.65
N ALA A 70 0.73 4.75 2.18
CA ALA A 70 1.17 5.34 3.45
C ALA A 70 1.05 4.35 4.61
N GLU A 71 -0.05 3.60 4.67
CA GLU A 71 -0.24 2.56 5.69
C GLU A 71 0.79 1.42 5.55
N MET A 72 1.12 1.00 4.32
CA MET A 72 2.17 0.01 4.12
C MET A 72 3.56 0.52 4.52
N ILE A 73 3.90 1.75 4.16
CA ILE A 73 5.16 2.38 4.56
C ILE A 73 5.25 2.43 6.08
N LYS A 74 4.20 2.90 6.75
CA LYS A 74 4.13 3.00 8.20
C LYS A 74 4.33 1.64 8.88
N ARG A 75 3.68 0.58 8.37
CA ARG A 75 3.85 -0.79 8.89
C ARG A 75 5.27 -1.31 8.68
N ASN A 76 5.84 -1.08 7.50
CA ASN A 76 7.20 -1.50 7.21
C ASN A 76 8.21 -0.77 8.11
N GLN A 77 8.04 0.54 8.30
CA GLN A 77 8.86 1.35 9.20
C GLN A 77 8.71 0.92 10.66
N ALA A 78 7.52 0.57 11.12
CA ALA A 78 7.31 0.11 12.50
C ALA A 78 8.09 -1.18 12.86
N ASN A 79 8.51 -1.96 11.86
CA ASN A 79 9.37 -3.12 12.08
C ASN A 79 10.83 -2.74 12.40
N PHE A 80 11.21 -1.49 12.17
CA PHE A 80 12.56 -0.98 12.40
C PHE A 80 12.48 0.17 13.42
N GLY A 81 13.25 0.06 14.50
CA GLY A 81 13.37 1.15 15.46
C GLY A 81 14.01 2.39 14.82
N PRO A 82 13.97 3.56 15.49
CA PRO A 82 14.69 4.73 15.04
C PRO A 82 16.19 4.39 14.85
N CYS A 83 16.75 4.78 13.70
CA CYS A 83 18.17 4.65 13.40
C CYS A 83 18.99 5.66 14.22
N THR A 84 19.06 5.49 15.54
CA THR A 84 19.82 6.39 16.45
C THR A 84 21.17 5.82 16.87
N GLY A 85 21.61 4.67 16.32
CA GLY A 85 22.75 3.92 16.89
C GLY A 85 23.91 3.53 15.97
N LEU A 86 23.92 3.88 14.67
CA LEU A 86 24.90 3.30 13.73
C LEU A 86 26.05 4.23 13.27
N PHE A 87 26.11 5.47 13.76
CA PHE A 87 27.22 6.39 13.49
C PHE A 87 27.70 7.12 14.76
N GLY A 88 27.95 6.35 15.82
CA GLY A 88 28.52 6.84 17.08
C GLY A 88 29.74 6.02 17.48
N SER A 89 30.89 6.30 16.88
CA SER A 89 32.25 6.00 17.36
C SER A 89 33.19 7.00 16.73
#